data_AF-A0A9X5CE33-F1
#
_entry.id   AF-A0A9X5CE33-F1
#
_cell.length_a   1.000
_cell.length_b   1.000
_cell.length_c   1.000
_cell.angle_alpha   90.00
_cell.angle_beta   90.00
_cell.angle_gamma   90.00
#
_symmetry.space_group_name_H-M   'P 1'
#
loop_
_entity.id
_entity.type
_entity.pdbx_description
1 polymer ?
#
loop_
_entity_poly.entity_id
_entity_poly.type
_entity_poly.pdbx_seq_one_letter_code
_entity_poly.pdbx_strand_id
1 'polypeptide(L)'
;DCVVAGNTGPAHLAAAVGTPVVSLFAPVVPAERWRPYGVPHLLLGDQDAPCAGSRARRCPVPGHPCLDTVTALDVVAAVDKLVEVA
;
A
#
# COMPACT_ATOMS: atom_id res chain seq x y z
N ASP A 1 -0.89 -12.44 -12.22
CA ASP A 1 -1.70 -12.29 -10.98
C ASP A 1 -1.00 -11.40 -9.97
N CYS A 2 -1.76 -10.68 -9.14
CA CYS A 2 -1.25 -9.89 -8.02
C CYS A 2 -2.24 -9.88 -6.85
N VAL A 3 -1.79 -9.48 -5.67
CA VAL A 3 -2.63 -9.29 -4.48
C VAL A 3 -2.82 -7.79 -4.20
N VAL A 4 -4.06 -7.39 -3.89
CA VAL A 4 -4.37 -6.05 -3.36
C VAL A 4 -4.57 -6.16 -1.85
N ALA A 5 -3.80 -5.41 -1.06
CA ALA A 5 -3.89 -5.45 0.41
C ALA A 5 -3.50 -4.12 1.06
N GLY A 6 -4.00 -3.85 2.28
CA GLY A 6 -3.42 -2.81 3.12
C GLY A 6 -1.97 -3.13 3.52
N ASN A 7 -1.21 -2.14 4.00
CA ASN A 7 0.17 -2.33 4.51
C ASN A 7 0.22 -3.07 5.86
N THR A 8 -0.23 -4.32 5.83
CA THR A 8 -0.41 -5.25 6.95
C THR A 8 0.11 -6.64 6.56
N GLY A 9 0.06 -7.60 7.49
CA GLY A 9 0.58 -8.97 7.32
C GLY A 9 0.32 -9.64 5.95
N PRO A 10 -0.91 -9.61 5.39
CA PRO A 10 -1.20 -10.20 4.08
C PRO A 10 -0.32 -9.70 2.94
N ALA A 11 0.06 -8.41 2.93
CA ALA A 11 0.96 -7.86 1.92
C ALA A 11 2.35 -8.51 1.98
N HIS A 12 2.84 -8.79 3.19
CA HIS A 12 4.11 -9.47 3.40
C HIS A 12 4.03 -10.96 3.08
N LEU A 13 2.91 -11.61 3.39
CA LEU A 13 2.70 -13.02 3.03
C LEU A 13 2.65 -13.22 1.51
N ALA A 14 1.95 -12.33 0.79
CA ALA A 14 1.94 -12.34 -0.67
C ALA A 14 3.36 -12.16 -1.25
N ALA A 15 4.13 -11.22 -0.71
CA ALA A 15 5.52 -11.02 -1.10
C ALA A 15 6.41 -12.24 -0.81
N ALA A 16 6.22 -12.89 0.35
CA ALA A 16 6.98 -14.08 0.75
C ALA A 16 6.79 -15.27 -0.20
N VAL A 17 5.64 -15.35 -0.88
CA VAL A 17 5.37 -16.37 -1.92
C VAL A 17 5.60 -15.85 -3.33
N GLY A 18 6.30 -14.72 -3.50
CA GLY A 18 6.70 -14.19 -4.80
C GLY A 18 5.58 -13.51 -5.60
N THR A 19 4.44 -13.21 -4.97
CA THR A 19 3.31 -12.58 -5.66
C THR A 19 3.45 -11.06 -5.66
N PRO A 20 3.29 -10.37 -6.81
CA PRO A 20 3.25 -8.91 -6.88
C PRO A 20 2.14 -8.31 -6.02
N VAL A 21 2.34 -7.09 -5.50
CA VAL A 21 1.40 -6.48 -4.53
C VAL A 21 1.05 -5.03 -4.87
N VAL A 22 -0.24 -4.73 -4.98
CA VAL A 22 -0.76 -3.36 -4.85
C VAL A 22 -1.06 -3.12 -3.38
N SER A 23 -0.32 -2.21 -2.75
CA SER A 23 -0.46 -1.94 -1.32
C SER A 23 -1.19 -0.62 -1.07
N LEU A 24 -2.36 -0.67 -0.42
CA LEU A 24 -3.00 0.51 0.17
C LEU A 24 -2.20 0.90 1.42
N PHE A 25 -1.37 1.93 1.30
CA PHE A 25 -0.27 2.17 2.23
C PHE A 25 -0.51 3.42 3.10
N ALA A 26 -0.92 3.22 4.35
CA ALA A 26 -0.97 4.29 5.33
C ALA A 26 0.46 4.64 5.82
N PRO A 27 0.89 5.92 5.77
CA PRO A 27 2.28 6.30 6.02
C PRO A 27 2.67 6.39 7.51
N VAL A 28 1.84 5.86 8.43
CA VAL A 28 2.15 5.84 9.87
C VAL A 28 3.49 5.14 10.19
N VAL A 29 3.99 4.34 9.25
CA VAL A 29 5.33 3.74 9.22
C VAL A 29 6.03 4.06 7.89
N PRO A 30 7.37 4.16 7.85
CA PRO A 30 8.09 4.48 6.62
C PRO A 30 8.03 3.34 5.61
N ALA A 31 7.64 3.65 4.37
CA ALA A 31 7.53 2.69 3.28
C ALA A 31 8.82 1.89 3.03
N GLU A 32 9.98 2.53 3.15
CA GLU A 32 11.30 1.89 3.00
C GLU A 32 11.45 0.61 3.84
N ARG A 33 10.86 0.59 5.05
CA ARG A 33 10.98 -0.54 5.99
C ARG A 33 9.80 -1.52 5.95
N TRP A 34 8.64 -1.11 5.42
CA TRP A 34 7.37 -1.83 5.57
C TRP A 34 6.64 -2.13 4.26
N ARG A 35 7.15 -1.70 3.10
CA ARG A 35 6.62 -2.09 1.80
C ARG A 35 6.85 -3.59 1.52
N PRO A 36 6.09 -4.21 0.60
CA PRO A 36 6.36 -5.56 0.12
C PRO A 36 7.83 -5.74 -0.28
N TYR A 37 8.48 -6.77 0.26
CA TYR A 37 9.92 -6.97 0.10
C TYR A 37 10.22 -7.96 -1.04
N GLY A 38 11.13 -7.60 -1.93
CA GLY A 38 11.66 -8.52 -2.95
C GLY A 38 10.70 -8.87 -4.09
N VAL A 39 9.54 -8.22 -4.19
CA VAL A 39 8.56 -8.43 -5.26
C VAL A 39 8.17 -7.09 -5.91
N PRO A 40 7.71 -7.09 -7.18
CA PRO A 40 7.09 -5.92 -7.78
C PRO A 40 5.92 -5.44 -6.93
N HIS A 41 5.86 -4.14 -6.68
CA HIS A 41 4.77 -3.54 -5.93
C HIS A 41 4.52 -2.09 -6.31
N LEU A 42 3.30 -1.64 -6.04
CA LEU A 42 2.88 -0.25 -6.12
C LEU A 42 2.26 0.12 -4.78
N LEU A 43 2.60 1.31 -4.28
CA LEU A 43 2.00 1.86 -3.06
C LEU A 43 0.97 2.89 -3.48
N LEU A 44 -0.26 2.74 -3.00
CA LEU A 44 -1.35 3.69 -3.19
C LEU A 44 -1.62 4.41 -1.87
N GLY A 45 -1.81 5.72 -1.97
CA GLY A 45 -2.03 6.61 -0.84
C GLY A 45 -0.95 7.67 -0.72
N ASP A 46 -1.32 8.81 -0.13
CA ASP A 46 -0.43 9.93 0.11
C ASP A 46 0.57 9.59 1.21
N GLN A 47 1.86 9.55 0.85
CA GLN A 47 2.95 9.20 1.76
C GLN A 47 3.40 10.39 2.62
N ASP A 48 2.99 11.61 2.27
CA ASP A 48 3.32 12.85 2.97
C ASP A 48 2.15 13.36 3.83
N ALA A 49 1.08 12.57 3.96
CA ALA A 49 -0.09 12.91 4.74
C ALA A 49 0.27 13.21 6.22
N PRO A 50 -0.51 14.04 6.95
CA PRO A 50 -0.16 14.46 8.32
C PRO A 50 -0.01 13.34 9.36
N CYS A 51 -0.48 12.12 9.06
CA CYS A 51 -0.28 10.96 9.92
C CYS A 51 1.07 10.25 9.68
N ALA A 52 1.89 10.69 8.72
CA ALA A 52 3.15 10.07 8.36
C ALA A 52 4.11 9.98 9.55
N GLY A 53 4.75 8.81 9.72
CA GLY A 53 5.70 8.55 10.80
C GLY A 53 5.12 8.51 12.22
N SER A 54 3.82 8.75 12.40
CA SER A 54 3.19 8.85 13.73
C SER A 54 3.13 7.54 14.51
N ARG A 55 3.24 6.38 13.83
CA ARG A 55 2.98 5.04 14.38
C ARG A 55 1.62 4.89 15.07
N ALA A 56 0.66 5.76 14.74
CA ALA A 56 -0.63 5.78 15.41
C ALA A 56 -1.45 4.53 15.08
N ARG A 57 -1.99 3.87 16.12
CA ARG A 57 -2.93 2.73 15.96
C ARG A 57 -4.36 3.18 15.64
N ARG A 58 -4.70 4.40 16.04
CA ARG A 58 -5.95 5.09 15.70
C ARG A 58 -5.56 6.36 14.97
N CYS A 59 -6.08 6.57 13.77
CA CYS A 59 -5.72 7.74 12.97
C CYS A 59 -6.06 9.04 13.73
N PRO A 60 -5.10 9.97 13.88
CA PRO A 60 -5.35 11.27 14.50
C PRO A 60 -5.89 12.30 13.50
N VAL A 61 -5.90 11.97 12.19
CA VAL A 61 -6.27 12.89 11.11
C VAL A 61 -7.69 12.57 10.65
N PRO A 62 -8.65 13.52 10.76
CA PRO A 62 -10.01 13.33 10.26
C PRO A 62 -10.02 13.02 8.76
N GLY A 63 -10.93 12.13 8.35
CA GLY A 63 -11.13 11.80 6.93
C GLY A 63 -10.01 11.00 6.27
N HIS A 64 -9.04 10.49 7.03
CA HIS A 64 -8.01 9.56 6.52
C HIS A 64 -7.35 9.99 5.19
N PRO A 65 -6.84 11.23 5.07
CA PRO A 65 -6.42 11.81 3.78
C PRO A 65 -5.30 11.03 3.09
N CYS A 66 -4.59 10.16 3.82
CA CYS A 66 -3.62 9.23 3.25
C CYS A 66 -4.23 8.18 2.31
N LEU A 67 -5.48 7.77 2.52
CA LEU A 67 -6.10 6.67 1.76
C LEU A 67 -7.49 7.02 1.19
N ASP A 68 -8.20 7.99 1.76
CA ASP A 68 -9.59 8.31 1.36
C ASP A 68 -9.70 8.89 -0.05
N THR A 69 -8.57 9.36 -0.62
CA THR A 69 -8.47 9.83 -2.00
C THR A 69 -8.20 8.70 -3.00
N VAL A 70 -7.84 7.50 -2.55
CA VAL A 70 -7.56 6.35 -3.41
C VAL A 70 -8.88 5.75 -3.88
N THR A 71 -9.14 5.81 -5.19
CA THR A 71 -10.36 5.29 -5.79
C THR A 71 -10.21 3.82 -6.21
N ALA A 72 -11.34 3.15 -6.46
CA ALA A 72 -11.34 1.81 -7.03
C ALA A 72 -10.68 1.77 -8.42
N LEU A 73 -10.78 2.85 -9.20
CA LEU A 73 -10.14 2.94 -10.51
C LEU A 73 -8.61 3.03 -10.40
N ASP A 74 -8.09 3.74 -9.38
CA ASP A 74 -6.66 3.77 -9.11
C ASP A 74 -6.12 2.37 -8.77
N VAL A 75 -6.91 1.59 -8.02
CA VAL A 75 -6.56 0.19 -7.69
C VAL A 75 -6.53 -0.68 -8.94
N VAL A 76 -7.56 -0.62 -9.80
CA VAL A 76 -7.60 -1.39 -11.05
C VAL A 76 -6.43 -1.01 -11.96
N ALA A 77 -6.18 0.28 -12.15
CA ALA A 77 -5.04 0.75 -12.96
C ALA A 77 -3.68 0.28 -12.40
N ALA A 78 -3.53 0.23 -11.07
CA ALA A 78 -2.33 -0.30 -10.43
C ALA A 78 -2.18 -1.82 -10.63
N VAL A 79 -3.28 -2.57 -10.61
CA VAL A 79 -3.29 -4.01 -10.92
C VAL A 79 -2.86 -4.24 -12.36
N ASP A 80 -3.48 -3.55 -13.32
CA ASP A 80 -3.15 -3.69 -14.75
C ASP A 80 -1.66 -3.42 -14.97
N LYS A 81 -1.13 -2.32 -14.40
CA LYS A 81 0.28 -1.97 -14.49
C LYS A 81 1.23 -3.02 -13.90
N LEU A 82 0.86 -3.72 -12.84
CA LEU A 82 1.70 -4.74 -12.22
C LEU A 82 1.63 -6.09 -12.95
N VAL A 83 0.48 -6.41 -13.53
CA VAL A 83 0.26 -7.69 -14.22
C VAL A 83 0.78 -7.64 -15.65
N GLU A 84 0.79 -6.49 -16.33
CA GLU A 84 1.40 -6.32 -17.65
C GLU A 84 2.94 -6.40 -17.66
N VAL A 85 3.57 -6.21 -16.50
CA VAL A 85 5.05 -6.22 -16.34
C VAL A 85 5.57 -7.60 -15.91
N ALA A 86 4.68 -8.55 -15.60
CA ALA A 86 5.01 -9.90 -15.12
C ALA A 86 5.09 -10.95 -16.25
#